data_AF-A0A6P2B0F0-F1
#
_entry.id   AF-A0A6P2B0F0-F1
#
_cell.length_a   1.000
_cell.length_b   1.000
_cell.length_c   1.000
_cell.angle_alpha   90.00
_cell.angle_beta   90.00
_cell.angle_gamma   90.00
#
_symmetry.space_group_name_H-M   'P 1'
#
loop_
_entity.id
_entity.type
_entity.pdbx_description
1 polymer ?
#
loop_
_entity_poly.entity_id
_entity_poly.type
_entity_poly.pdbx_seq_one_letter_code
_entity_poly.pdbx_strand_id
1 'polypeptide(L)'
;MGVFIDQSSDSTLYSIQLKTGGGNFLFQKKMKYIVERMPSLKHPDKFISESTTGFIENNEGIWLHPPRVDKFKFITQLAPYPEVRFPITPGDSLSGSIHMMGNWGDWTGHSSEFYLHVVTDTSIATIDGLEKAYILKGCGSILEKTSCVTYIFSNTRGFIYAKYENSDLETFEMKRHLDKGEFSF
;
A
#
# COMPACT_ATOMS: atom_id res chain seq x y z
N MET A 1 38.68 14.17 -14.16
CA MET A 1 37.24 14.41 -14.37
C MET A 1 36.51 13.25 -13.69
N GLY A 2 36.05 13.46 -12.45
CA GLY A 2 35.43 12.39 -11.66
C GLY A 2 34.04 12.11 -12.20
N VAL A 3 33.78 10.85 -12.55
CA VAL A 3 32.42 10.38 -12.86
C VAL A 3 31.67 10.36 -11.53
N PHE A 4 30.70 11.26 -11.37
CA PHE A 4 29.73 11.17 -10.30
C PHE A 4 28.89 9.93 -10.58
N ILE A 5 29.10 8.87 -9.79
CA ILE A 5 28.19 7.74 -9.76
C ILE A 5 26.94 8.25 -9.04
N ASP A 6 25.88 8.48 -9.81
CA ASP A 6 24.55 8.72 -9.28
C ASP A 6 24.22 7.59 -8.29
N GLN A 7 24.03 7.94 -7.02
CA GLN A 7 23.55 7.01 -6.01
C GLN A 7 22.09 6.73 -6.34
N SER A 8 21.86 5.83 -7.31
CA SER A 8 20.53 5.47 -7.77
C SER A 8 19.71 5.01 -6.58
N SER A 9 18.64 5.73 -6.29
CA SER A 9 17.63 5.34 -5.33
C SER A 9 17.19 3.91 -5.64
N ASP A 10 17.48 2.98 -4.74
CA ASP A 10 17.20 1.56 -4.91
C ASP A 10 15.70 1.34 -4.75
N SER A 11 14.96 1.69 -5.81
CA SER A 11 13.52 1.53 -5.97
C SER A 11 13.19 0.05 -5.99
N THR A 12 13.14 -0.52 -4.80
CA THR A 12 12.94 -1.94 -4.63
C THR A 12 11.53 -2.27 -5.09
N LEU A 13 11.41 -2.94 -6.24
CA LEU A 13 10.15 -3.36 -6.84
C LEU A 13 9.53 -4.48 -6.00
N TYR A 14 8.70 -4.10 -5.03
CA TYR A 14 7.83 -5.05 -4.36
C TYR A 14 6.59 -5.29 -5.22
N SER A 15 6.34 -6.54 -5.58
CA SER A 15 5.03 -6.96 -6.07
C SER A 15 4.23 -7.40 -4.87
N ILE A 16 3.04 -6.81 -4.68
CA ILE A 16 2.12 -7.24 -3.63
C ILE A 16 0.87 -7.78 -4.30
N GLN A 17 0.75 -9.09 -4.30
CA GLN A 17 -0.47 -9.73 -4.77
C GLN A 17 -1.46 -9.76 -3.62
N LEU A 18 -2.62 -9.15 -3.84
CA LEU A 18 -3.75 -9.26 -2.95
C LEU A 18 -4.68 -10.36 -3.45
N LYS A 19 -4.59 -11.54 -2.83
CA LYS A 19 -5.42 -12.70 -3.21
C LYS A 19 -6.69 -12.76 -2.38
N THR A 20 -7.79 -13.01 -3.09
CA THR A 20 -9.17 -13.03 -2.62
C THR A 20 -9.78 -14.43 -2.83
N GLY A 21 -10.68 -14.85 -1.95
CA GLY A 21 -11.22 -16.23 -1.95
C GLY A 21 -12.22 -16.57 -3.06
N GLY A 22 -12.58 -15.59 -3.90
CA GLY A 22 -13.51 -15.72 -5.03
C GLY A 22 -14.47 -14.52 -5.15
N GLY A 23 -14.82 -14.12 -6.38
CA GLY A 23 -15.73 -13.00 -6.67
C GLY A 23 -15.06 -11.64 -6.94
N ASN A 24 -15.88 -10.61 -7.20
CA ASN A 24 -15.44 -9.20 -7.26
C ASN A 24 -14.66 -8.84 -5.99
N PHE A 25 -13.83 -7.78 -6.03
CA PHE A 25 -13.09 -7.36 -4.83
C PHE A 25 -14.02 -7.16 -3.63
N LEU A 26 -15.26 -6.74 -3.90
CA LEU A 26 -16.32 -6.58 -2.91
C LEU A 26 -16.73 -7.91 -2.22
N PHE A 27 -16.68 -7.89 -0.89
CA PHE A 27 -17.15 -8.93 0.06
C PHE A 27 -16.20 -10.11 0.29
N GLN A 28 -14.92 -9.81 0.53
CA GLN A 28 -13.93 -10.85 0.80
C GLN A 28 -14.15 -11.56 2.13
N LYS A 29 -13.97 -12.89 2.13
CA LYS A 29 -13.96 -13.71 3.35
C LYS A 29 -12.55 -13.97 3.89
N LYS A 30 -11.55 -13.89 3.01
CA LYS A 30 -10.13 -14.09 3.33
C LYS A 30 -9.29 -13.24 2.39
N MET A 31 -8.22 -12.67 2.94
CA MET A 31 -7.27 -11.83 2.22
C MET A 31 -5.85 -12.31 2.53
N LYS A 32 -5.01 -12.44 1.50
CA LYS A 32 -3.59 -12.77 1.64
C LYS A 32 -2.76 -11.80 0.82
N TYR A 33 -1.73 -11.26 1.45
CA TYR A 33 -0.65 -10.55 0.79
C TYR A 33 0.45 -11.54 0.42
N ILE A 34 0.84 -11.57 -0.86
CA ILE A 34 2.09 -12.17 -1.32
C ILE A 34 3.01 -11.02 -1.69
N VAL A 35 4.08 -10.83 -0.92
CA VAL A 35 5.06 -9.78 -1.12
C VAL A 35 6.31 -10.40 -1.73
N GLU A 36 6.62 -10.02 -2.97
CA GLU A 36 7.81 -10.46 -3.68
C GLU A 36 8.74 -9.28 -3.93
N ARG A 37 10.03 -9.42 -3.61
CA ARG A 37 11.09 -8.50 -4.05
C ARG A 37 11.98 -9.22 -5.06
N MET A 38 12.10 -8.61 -6.23
CA MET A 38 13.04 -9.05 -7.26
C MET A 38 14.49 -8.72 -6.85
N PRO A 39 15.47 -9.57 -7.22
CA PRO A 39 16.88 -9.28 -7.01
C PRO A 39 17.30 -7.88 -7.51
N SER A 40 18.15 -7.20 -6.73
CA SER A 40 18.82 -5.94 -7.08
C SER A 40 20.31 -6.01 -6.77
N LEU A 41 21.07 -4.97 -7.14
CA LEU A 41 22.50 -4.87 -6.82
C LEU A 41 22.77 -4.91 -5.30
N LYS A 42 21.85 -4.38 -4.50
CA LYS A 42 21.94 -4.34 -3.02
C LYS A 42 21.35 -5.60 -2.36
N HIS A 43 20.38 -6.23 -3.02
CA HIS A 43 19.67 -7.41 -2.54
C HIS A 43 19.70 -8.50 -3.62
N PRO A 44 20.79 -9.28 -3.73
CA PRO A 44 20.99 -10.21 -4.86
C PRO A 44 20.03 -11.40 -4.85
N ASP A 45 19.40 -11.71 -3.71
CA ASP A 45 18.48 -12.82 -3.58
C ASP A 45 17.02 -12.40 -3.77
N LYS A 46 16.23 -13.27 -4.43
CA LYS A 46 14.78 -13.12 -4.50
C LYS A 46 14.19 -13.29 -3.10
N PHE A 47 13.27 -12.41 -2.71
CA PHE A 47 12.51 -12.53 -1.48
C PHE A 47 11.03 -12.76 -1.79
N ILE A 48 10.41 -13.72 -1.10
CA ILE A 48 8.98 -14.00 -1.17
C ILE A 48 8.48 -14.17 0.26
N SER A 49 7.39 -13.48 0.61
CA SER A 49 6.72 -13.64 1.89
C SER A 49 5.21 -13.63 1.71
N GLU A 50 4.53 -14.52 2.42
CA GLU A 50 3.08 -14.54 2.49
C GLU A 50 2.62 -14.07 3.86
N SER A 51 1.61 -13.20 3.90
CA SER A 51 1.05 -12.67 5.14
C SER A 51 -0.47 -12.53 5.03
N THR A 52 -1.18 -12.97 6.05
CA THR A 52 -2.61 -12.67 6.23
C THR A 52 -2.74 -11.64 7.33
N THR A 53 -3.43 -10.55 7.03
CA THR A 53 -3.67 -9.45 7.97
C THR A 53 -5.17 -9.12 8.03
N GLY A 54 -5.54 -8.23 8.95
CA GLY A 54 -6.92 -7.78 9.09
C GLY A 54 -7.40 -6.94 7.90
N PHE A 55 -8.69 -7.04 7.60
CA PHE A 55 -9.37 -6.13 6.69
C PHE A 55 -10.80 -5.93 7.17
N ILE A 56 -11.37 -4.78 6.83
CA ILE A 56 -12.78 -4.45 7.01
C ILE A 56 -13.29 -4.05 5.63
N GLU A 57 -14.43 -4.61 5.26
CA GLU A 57 -15.13 -4.27 4.03
C GLU A 57 -16.62 -4.37 4.29
N ASN A 58 -17.33 -3.27 4.06
CA ASN A 58 -18.78 -3.19 4.22
C ASN A 58 -19.34 -2.03 3.36
N ASN A 59 -20.61 -1.72 3.55
CA ASN A 59 -21.28 -0.66 2.79
C ASN A 59 -20.79 0.76 3.14
N GLU A 60 -20.05 0.92 4.24
CA GLU A 60 -19.51 2.22 4.70
C GLU A 60 -18.09 2.47 4.17
N GLY A 61 -17.34 1.41 3.84
CA GLY A 61 -15.97 1.57 3.37
C GLY A 61 -15.15 0.30 3.33
N ILE A 62 -13.87 0.49 3.00
CA ILE A 62 -12.83 -0.53 3.00
C ILE A 62 -11.67 -0.02 3.83
N TRP A 63 -11.11 -0.89 4.66
CA TRP A 63 -9.86 -0.68 5.37
C TRP A 63 -9.03 -1.95 5.29
N LEU A 64 -7.78 -1.85 4.87
CA LEU A 64 -6.86 -2.99 4.78
C LEU A 64 -5.67 -2.77 5.72
N HIS A 65 -5.40 -3.72 6.60
CA HIS A 65 -4.16 -3.69 7.37
C HIS A 65 -2.98 -4.10 6.45
N PRO A 66 -1.92 -3.28 6.31
CA PRO A 66 -0.81 -3.59 5.42
C PRO A 66 0.04 -4.80 5.91
N PRO A 67 0.75 -5.51 5.02
CA PRO A 67 1.63 -6.62 5.41
C PRO A 67 2.80 -6.16 6.29
N ARG A 68 3.18 -6.99 7.27
CA ARG A 68 4.26 -6.71 8.25
C ARG A 68 5.54 -7.47 7.91
N VAL A 69 6.06 -7.24 6.71
CA VAL A 69 7.20 -8.01 6.19
C VAL A 69 8.37 -7.09 5.87
N ASP A 70 9.58 -7.52 6.24
CA ASP A 70 10.85 -6.83 5.96
C ASP A 70 10.78 -5.30 6.23
N LYS A 71 11.46 -4.49 5.43
CA LYS A 71 11.42 -3.02 5.48
C LYS A 71 10.02 -2.43 5.25
N PHE A 72 9.17 -3.14 4.50
CA PHE A 72 7.82 -2.67 4.18
C PHE A 72 7.02 -2.38 5.45
N LYS A 73 7.23 -3.18 6.52
CA LYS A 73 6.54 -3.03 7.80
C LYS A 73 6.66 -1.63 8.39
N PHE A 74 7.79 -0.94 8.23
CA PHE A 74 8.04 0.38 8.83
C PHE A 74 7.37 1.49 8.03
N ILE A 75 7.45 1.40 6.71
CA ILE A 75 6.92 2.39 5.78
C ILE A 75 5.40 2.40 5.84
N THR A 76 4.80 1.21 5.80
CA THR A 76 3.34 1.09 5.92
C THR A 76 2.84 1.19 7.34
N GLN A 77 3.71 1.23 8.35
CA GLN A 77 3.30 1.57 9.71
C GLN A 77 3.04 3.07 9.88
N LEU A 78 3.81 3.90 9.17
CA LEU A 78 3.70 5.36 9.23
C LEU A 78 2.74 5.92 8.18
N ALA A 79 2.82 5.43 6.95
CA ALA A 79 1.90 5.87 5.91
C ALA A 79 0.46 5.49 6.29
N PRO A 80 -0.55 6.32 5.95
CA PRO A 80 -1.93 5.97 6.18
C PRO A 80 -2.26 4.64 5.49
N TYR A 81 -2.94 3.77 6.22
CA TYR A 81 -3.32 2.47 5.69
C TYR A 81 -4.26 2.62 4.49
N PRO A 82 -4.36 1.60 3.61
CA PRO A 82 -5.36 1.61 2.55
C PRO A 82 -6.77 1.68 3.15
N GLU A 83 -7.36 2.88 3.13
CA GLU A 83 -8.71 3.16 3.63
C GLU A 83 -9.50 4.03 2.64
N VAL A 84 -10.76 3.70 2.44
CA VAL A 84 -11.76 4.51 1.74
C VAL A 84 -13.09 4.46 2.49
N ARG A 85 -13.84 5.56 2.47
CA ARG A 85 -15.23 5.62 2.92
C ARG A 85 -16.15 5.81 1.73
N PHE A 86 -17.33 5.21 1.80
CA PHE A 86 -18.34 5.28 0.75
C PHE A 86 -19.49 6.24 1.11
N PRO A 87 -20.04 6.97 0.12
CA PRO A 87 -19.55 7.10 -1.25
C PRO A 87 -18.22 7.87 -1.33
N ILE A 88 -17.34 7.49 -2.24
CA ILE A 88 -16.03 8.14 -2.42
C ILE A 88 -16.13 9.31 -3.41
N THR A 89 -15.69 10.49 -2.96
CA THR A 89 -15.76 11.75 -3.70
C THR A 89 -14.42 12.50 -3.65
N PRO A 90 -13.94 13.10 -4.76
CA PRO A 90 -12.80 14.01 -4.70
C PRO A 90 -13.04 15.14 -3.70
N GLY A 91 -12.05 15.38 -2.82
CA GLY A 91 -12.15 16.30 -1.69
C GLY A 91 -12.36 15.61 -0.34
N ASP A 92 -12.80 14.35 -0.31
CA ASP A 92 -12.94 13.59 0.92
C ASP A 92 -11.59 13.45 1.63
N SER A 93 -11.64 13.40 2.97
CA SER A 93 -10.44 13.28 3.81
C SER A 93 -10.67 12.36 5.00
N LEU A 94 -9.59 11.68 5.38
CA LEU A 94 -9.48 10.81 6.53
C LEU A 94 -8.28 11.29 7.33
N SER A 95 -8.41 11.33 8.65
CA SER A 95 -7.30 11.55 9.56
C SER A 95 -7.44 10.64 10.77
N GLY A 96 -6.32 10.38 11.41
CA GLY A 96 -6.28 9.53 12.58
C GLY A 96 -4.86 9.38 13.10
N SER A 97 -4.72 8.49 14.09
CA SER A 97 -3.45 8.19 14.70
C SER A 97 -3.22 6.70 14.83
N ILE A 98 -1.96 6.29 14.75
CA ILE A 98 -1.53 4.91 14.96
C ILE A 98 -0.55 4.89 16.11
N HIS A 99 -0.93 4.27 17.21
CA HIS A 99 -0.07 4.14 18.38
C HIS A 99 0.88 2.96 18.25
N MET A 100 2.18 3.20 18.41
CA MET A 100 3.23 2.20 18.34
C MET A 100 3.40 1.55 19.71
N MET A 101 2.89 0.32 19.83
CA MET A 101 3.09 -0.51 21.02
C MET A 101 4.54 -1.01 21.11
N GLY A 102 4.80 -2.13 21.78
CA GLY A 102 6.15 -2.70 21.86
C GLY A 102 6.75 -3.10 20.51
N ASN A 103 8.08 -3.22 20.47
CA ASN A 103 8.89 -3.71 19.34
C ASN A 103 9.01 -2.76 18.12
N TRP A 104 8.87 -1.45 18.34
CA TRP A 104 9.08 -0.43 17.30
C TRP A 104 10.35 0.41 17.49
N GLY A 105 11.29 -0.06 18.33
CA GLY A 105 12.51 0.69 18.64
C GLY A 105 12.17 2.04 19.27
N ASP A 106 12.78 3.11 18.77
CA ASP A 106 12.58 4.49 19.26
C ASP A 106 11.15 5.01 19.08
N TRP A 107 10.34 4.35 18.26
CA TRP A 107 8.94 4.71 18.07
C TRP A 107 8.03 4.12 19.15
N THR A 108 8.52 3.18 19.96
CA THR A 108 7.72 2.52 21.02
C THR A 108 7.15 3.56 21.99
N GLY A 109 5.83 3.56 22.17
CA GLY A 109 5.12 4.50 23.03
C GLY A 109 4.75 5.84 22.37
N HIS A 110 5.11 6.05 21.10
CA HIS A 110 4.71 7.21 20.32
C HIS A 110 3.52 6.90 19.41
N SER A 111 2.82 7.95 18.95
CA SER A 111 1.75 7.84 17.95
C SER A 111 2.16 8.54 16.67
N SER A 112 1.90 7.90 15.53
CA SER A 112 1.96 8.52 14.22
C SER A 112 0.63 9.15 13.91
N GLU A 113 0.58 10.46 13.73
CA GLU A 113 -0.60 11.14 13.18
C GLU A 113 -0.56 11.03 11.65
N PHE A 114 -1.72 10.84 11.02
CA PHE A 114 -1.81 10.74 9.56
C PHE A 114 -3.02 11.47 8.99
N TYR A 115 -2.92 11.78 7.70
CA TYR A 115 -4.03 12.20 6.87
C TYR A 115 -4.02 11.44 5.54
N LEU A 116 -5.19 11.28 4.91
CA LEU A 116 -5.37 10.69 3.59
C LEU A 116 -6.52 11.42 2.88
N HIS A 117 -6.26 11.93 1.68
CA HIS A 117 -7.21 12.69 0.86
C HIS A 117 -7.53 11.97 -0.43
N VAL A 118 -8.79 12.03 -0.86
CA VAL A 118 -9.20 11.70 -2.22
C VAL A 118 -8.93 12.91 -3.09
N VAL A 119 -7.88 12.86 -3.90
CA VAL A 119 -7.39 14.03 -4.65
C VAL A 119 -8.24 14.27 -5.90
N THR A 120 -8.49 13.23 -6.67
CA THR A 120 -9.22 13.29 -7.93
C THR A 120 -9.73 11.90 -8.30
N ASP A 121 -10.68 11.85 -9.23
CA ASP A 121 -10.92 10.64 -10.00
C ASP A 121 -10.02 10.58 -11.25
N THR A 122 -9.95 9.39 -11.84
CA THR A 122 -9.20 9.08 -13.05
C THR A 122 -9.86 7.89 -13.76
N SER A 123 -9.33 7.48 -14.91
CA SER A 123 -9.76 6.28 -15.62
C SER A 123 -8.59 5.33 -15.81
N ILE A 124 -8.82 4.06 -15.56
CA ILE A 124 -7.85 2.98 -15.80
C ILE A 124 -8.32 2.13 -16.98
N ALA A 125 -7.40 1.70 -17.83
CA ALA A 125 -7.69 0.76 -18.90
C ALA A 125 -7.82 -0.65 -18.35
N THR A 126 -8.87 -1.35 -18.74
CA THR A 126 -9.13 -2.75 -18.41
C THR A 126 -9.47 -3.53 -19.69
N ILE A 127 -9.55 -4.86 -19.59
CA ILE A 127 -9.95 -5.70 -20.73
C ILE A 127 -11.38 -5.38 -21.20
N ASP A 128 -12.23 -4.89 -20.30
CA ASP A 128 -13.64 -4.58 -20.55
C ASP A 128 -13.88 -3.09 -20.89
N GLY A 129 -12.80 -2.29 -21.00
CA GLY A 129 -12.84 -0.86 -21.31
C GLY A 129 -12.25 0.03 -20.22
N LEU A 130 -12.59 1.32 -20.26
CA LEU A 130 -12.15 2.28 -19.24
C LEU A 130 -13.02 2.17 -17.99
N GLU A 131 -12.38 2.09 -16.84
CA GLU A 131 -13.04 2.01 -15.54
C GLU A 131 -12.67 3.23 -14.69
N LYS A 132 -13.66 3.79 -13.96
CA LYS A 132 -13.42 4.88 -13.02
C LYS A 132 -12.57 4.41 -11.84
N ALA A 133 -11.54 5.18 -11.52
CA ALA A 133 -10.70 5.01 -10.35
C ALA A 133 -10.50 6.34 -9.62
N TYR A 134 -9.89 6.29 -8.44
CA TYR A 134 -9.64 7.41 -7.56
C TYR A 134 -8.17 7.42 -7.16
N ILE A 135 -7.59 8.61 -7.14
CA ILE A 135 -6.23 8.84 -6.64
C ILE A 135 -6.35 9.38 -5.23
N LEU A 136 -5.78 8.65 -4.27
CA LEU A 136 -5.69 9.09 -2.88
C LEU A 136 -4.25 9.41 -2.52
N LYS A 137 -4.03 10.44 -1.72
CA LYS A 137 -2.70 10.82 -1.23
C LYS A 137 -2.73 11.14 0.25
N GLY A 138 -1.72 10.69 0.97
CA GLY A 138 -1.65 10.92 2.39
C GLY A 138 -0.26 10.71 2.95
N CYS A 139 -0.03 11.23 4.14
CA CYS A 139 1.22 11.06 4.87
C CYS A 139 0.91 10.82 6.34
N GLY A 140 1.80 10.07 6.99
CA GLY A 140 1.88 10.04 8.43
C GLY A 140 3.31 10.26 8.89
N SER A 141 3.45 10.78 10.10
CA SER A 141 4.74 11.08 10.70
C SER A 141 4.80 10.69 12.16
N ILE A 142 5.98 10.27 12.59
CA ILE A 142 6.31 10.03 13.98
C ILE A 142 7.71 10.58 14.24
N LEU A 143 7.87 11.36 15.31
CA LEU A 143 9.12 12.07 15.59
C LEU A 143 9.59 12.85 14.34
N GLU A 144 10.82 12.60 13.86
CA GLU A 144 11.40 13.23 12.66
C GLU A 144 11.21 12.38 11.38
N LYS A 145 10.48 11.27 11.45
CA LYS A 145 10.27 10.35 10.33
C LYS A 145 8.89 10.54 9.73
N THR A 146 8.85 10.58 8.40
CA THR A 146 7.61 10.73 7.63
C THR A 146 7.53 9.65 6.58
N SER A 147 6.33 9.14 6.33
CA SER A 147 6.04 8.26 5.19
C SER A 147 4.76 8.70 4.51
N CYS A 148 4.85 8.96 3.21
CA CYS A 148 3.75 9.34 2.35
C CYS A 148 3.38 8.21 1.41
N VAL A 149 2.13 8.22 0.94
CA VAL A 149 1.61 7.25 -0.01
C VAL A 149 0.69 7.90 -1.03
N THR A 150 0.75 7.42 -2.27
CA THR A 150 -0.27 7.63 -3.30
C THR A 150 -0.93 6.30 -3.63
N TYR A 151 -2.24 6.19 -3.45
CA TYR A 151 -3.03 5.02 -3.83
C TYR A 151 -3.80 5.28 -5.13
N ILE A 152 -4.02 4.21 -5.91
CA ILE A 152 -5.05 4.14 -6.95
C ILE A 152 -6.10 3.11 -6.51
N PHE A 153 -7.33 3.54 -6.37
CA PHE A 153 -8.46 2.73 -5.89
C PHE A 153 -9.59 2.69 -6.94
N SER A 154 -10.24 1.56 -7.11
CA SER A 154 -11.47 1.41 -7.91
C SER A 154 -12.56 0.74 -7.07
N ASN A 155 -13.82 1.13 -7.30
CA ASN A 155 -14.96 0.52 -6.60
C ASN A 155 -15.14 -0.97 -6.93
N THR A 156 -14.66 -1.44 -8.09
CA THR A 156 -14.81 -2.86 -8.48
C THR A 156 -13.55 -3.69 -8.18
N ARG A 157 -12.38 -3.04 -8.17
CA ARG A 157 -11.07 -3.68 -8.03
C ARG A 157 -10.36 -3.36 -6.70
N GLY A 158 -10.93 -2.54 -5.84
CA GLY A 158 -10.26 -2.12 -4.61
C GLY A 158 -8.98 -1.34 -4.87
N PHE A 159 -7.97 -1.50 -4.01
CA PHE A 159 -6.65 -0.88 -4.17
C PHE A 159 -5.83 -1.60 -5.25
N ILE A 160 -5.48 -0.87 -6.31
CA ILE A 160 -4.77 -1.38 -7.50
C ILE A 160 -3.27 -1.10 -7.42
N TYR A 161 -2.92 0.09 -6.95
CA TYR A 161 -1.54 0.55 -6.87
C TYR A 161 -1.33 1.36 -5.59
N ALA A 162 -0.11 1.27 -5.05
CA ALA A 162 0.39 2.22 -4.07
C ALA A 162 1.83 2.60 -4.40
N LYS A 163 2.17 3.87 -4.19
CA LYS A 163 3.56 4.35 -4.18
C LYS A 163 3.84 4.98 -2.83
N TYR A 164 4.79 4.43 -2.10
CA TYR A 164 5.26 4.97 -0.83
C TYR A 164 6.59 5.69 -1.01
N GLU A 165 6.75 6.80 -0.30
CA GLU A 165 7.98 7.58 -0.23
C GLU A 165 8.22 7.96 1.23
N ASN A 166 9.40 7.65 1.78
CA ASN A 166 9.74 7.99 3.16
C ASN A 166 10.75 9.15 3.24
N SER A 167 10.95 9.69 4.45
CA SER A 167 11.91 10.77 4.73
C SER A 167 13.37 10.39 4.44
N ASP A 168 13.67 9.10 4.29
CA ASP A 168 15.00 8.59 3.94
C ASP A 168 15.18 8.44 2.41
N LEU A 169 14.28 9.04 1.63
CA LEU A 169 14.24 9.01 0.16
C LEU A 169 14.11 7.62 -0.45
N GLU A 170 13.70 6.63 0.34
CA GLU A 170 13.39 5.31 -0.18
C GLU A 170 11.98 5.31 -0.79
N THR A 171 11.84 4.65 -1.95
CA THR A 171 10.56 4.53 -2.66
C THR A 171 10.17 3.07 -2.81
N PHE A 172 8.90 2.77 -2.53
CA PHE A 172 8.34 1.42 -2.61
C PHE A 172 7.07 1.45 -3.43
N GLU A 173 6.95 0.54 -4.39
CA GLU A 173 5.72 0.36 -5.15
C GLU A 173 4.98 -0.88 -4.70
N MET A 174 3.66 -0.83 -4.81
CA MET A 174 2.73 -1.93 -4.66
C MET A 174 1.90 -1.99 -5.93
N LYS A 175 1.87 -3.13 -6.62
CA LYS A 175 0.98 -3.37 -7.76
C LYS A 175 0.14 -4.60 -7.51
N ARG A 176 -1.19 -4.46 -7.57
CA ARG A 176 -2.09 -5.60 -7.54
C ARG A 176 -1.87 -6.44 -8.80
N HIS A 177 -1.56 -7.72 -8.61
CA HIS A 177 -1.56 -8.69 -9.69
C HIS A 177 -2.99 -9.15 -9.97
N LEU A 178 -3.43 -9.11 -11.23
CA LEU A 178 -4.71 -9.65 -11.67
C LEU A 178 -4.43 -11.04 -12.27
N ASP A 179 -4.68 -12.09 -11.51
CA ASP A 179 -4.55 -13.46 -12.01
C ASP A 179 -5.54 -13.68 -13.18
N LYS A 180 -5.02 -14.07 -14.35
CA LYS A 180 -5.77 -14.98 -15.22
C LYS A 180 -5.84 -16.30 -14.46
N GLY A 181 -7.05 -16.79 -14.23
CA GLY A 181 -7.34 -17.76 -13.19
C GLY A 181 -6.43 -18.99 -13.15
N GLU A 182 -6.15 -19.44 -11.94
CA GLU A 182 -6.21 -20.83 -11.51
C GLU A 182 -6.08 -20.84 -9.99
N PHE A 183 -7.15 -21.28 -9.31
CA PHE A 183 -7.17 -21.47 -7.86
C PHE A 183 -7.01 -22.95 -7.57
N SER A 184 -6.17 -23.29 -6.59
CA SER A 184 -6.34 -24.47 -5.76
C SER A 184 -6.08 -24.08 -4.31
N PHE A 185 -7.07 -24.33 -3.46
CA PHE A 185 -7.05 -24.09 -2.01
C PHE A 185 -6.20 -25.11 -1.26
#